data_AF-D9WNH6-F1
#
_entry.id   AF-D9WNH6-F1
#
_cell.length_a   1.000
_cell.length_b   1.000
_cell.length_c   1.000
_cell.angle_alpha   90.00
_cell.angle_beta   90.00
_cell.angle_gamma   90.00
#
_symmetry.space_group_name_H-M   'P 1'
#
loop_
_entity.id
_entity.type
_entity.pdbx_description
1 polymer ?
#
loop_
_entity_poly.entity_id
_entity_poly.type
_entity_poly.pdbx_seq_one_letter_code
_entity_poly.pdbx_strand_id
1 'polypeptide(L)'
;MDPSAGWALIHYDPNTAQPGAVQTKYYVLAQFTRHIRPGMRILATGSDHAVAAYDAAARRLVLVAVNPGAAQTMTFDLSRFGQATGGTGGLVPRWSTQTAGGGDLYTARRDTVLDGKRLSVPFAAGSVQTFQIDGVTE
;
A
#
# COMPACT_ATOMS: atom_id res chain seq x y z
N MET A 1 19.97 -10.41 -22.04
CA MET A 1 19.23 -10.16 -20.78
C MET A 1 19.93 -10.97 -19.70
N ASP A 2 20.20 -10.42 -18.52
CA ASP A 2 20.70 -11.21 -17.40
C ASP A 2 19.62 -12.25 -17.00
N PRO A 3 19.92 -13.55 -17.03
CA PRO A 3 18.96 -14.60 -16.68
C PRO A 3 18.73 -14.73 -15.16
N SER A 4 19.40 -13.93 -14.33
CA SER A 4 19.25 -14.03 -12.88
C SER A 4 17.85 -13.57 -12.41
N ALA A 5 17.18 -14.44 -11.63
CA ALA A 5 15.80 -14.21 -11.19
C ALA A 5 15.59 -12.94 -10.36
N GLY A 6 16.67 -12.39 -9.79
CA GLY A 6 16.67 -11.22 -8.94
C GLY A 6 16.41 -9.89 -9.65
N TRP A 7 16.46 -9.83 -11.00
CA TRP A 7 16.43 -8.55 -11.73
C TRP A 7 15.03 -8.16 -12.23
N ALA A 8 14.24 -9.10 -12.74
CA ALA A 8 12.89 -8.82 -13.28
C ALA A 8 11.77 -8.97 -12.25
N LEU A 9 10.68 -8.19 -12.37
CA LEU A 9 9.48 -8.33 -11.52
C LEU A 9 8.75 -9.66 -11.74
N ILE A 10 8.77 -10.15 -12.97
CA ILE A 10 8.29 -11.46 -13.38
C ILE A 10 9.49 -12.12 -14.08
N HIS A 11 9.86 -13.32 -13.65
CA HIS A 11 10.97 -14.03 -14.26
C HIS A 11 10.68 -14.31 -15.73
N TYR A 12 11.71 -14.30 -16.58
CA TYR A 12 11.61 -14.70 -17.98
C TYR A 12 12.56 -15.87 -18.20
N ASP A 13 12.04 -16.98 -18.71
CA ASP A 13 12.86 -18.14 -19.09
C ASP A 13 13.22 -18.04 -20.58
N PRO A 14 14.51 -17.79 -20.92
CA PRO A 14 14.94 -17.66 -22.31
C PRO A 14 14.93 -18.99 -23.08
N ASN A 15 14.92 -20.14 -22.41
CA ASN A 15 14.94 -21.45 -23.08
C ASN A 15 13.55 -21.84 -23.60
N THR A 16 12.51 -21.41 -22.89
CA THR A 16 11.10 -21.68 -23.25
C THR A 16 10.40 -20.46 -23.84
N ALA A 17 11.03 -19.27 -23.77
CA ALA A 17 10.45 -17.98 -24.11
C ALA A 17 9.15 -17.67 -23.34
N GLN A 18 9.02 -18.19 -22.11
CA GLN A 18 7.83 -18.03 -21.28
C GLN A 18 8.09 -17.17 -20.03
N PRO A 19 7.05 -16.51 -19.48
CA PRO A 19 7.13 -15.96 -18.14
C PRO A 19 7.21 -17.09 -17.10
N GLY A 20 8.07 -16.90 -16.11
CA GLY A 20 8.21 -17.77 -14.95
C GLY A 20 7.52 -17.19 -13.71
N ALA A 21 8.11 -17.43 -12.54
CA ALA A 21 7.58 -16.98 -11.27
C ALA A 21 7.45 -15.45 -11.17
N VAL A 22 6.33 -14.99 -10.61
CA VAL A 22 6.12 -13.59 -10.19
C VAL A 22 6.89 -13.36 -8.90
N GLN A 23 7.75 -12.35 -8.86
CA GLN A 23 8.61 -12.05 -7.72
C GLN A 23 7.89 -11.17 -6.70
N THR A 24 8.26 -11.27 -5.41
CA THR A 24 7.66 -10.46 -4.33
C THR A 24 7.69 -8.95 -4.62
N LYS A 25 8.75 -8.46 -5.26
CA LYS A 25 8.89 -7.05 -5.68
C LYS A 25 7.82 -6.59 -6.70
N TYR A 26 7.23 -7.49 -7.48
CA TYR A 26 6.06 -7.16 -8.31
C TYR A 26 4.87 -6.75 -7.42
N TYR A 27 4.63 -7.49 -6.35
CA TYR A 27 3.55 -7.20 -5.41
C TYR A 27 3.84 -5.94 -4.59
N VAL A 28 5.11 -5.69 -4.24
CA VAL A 28 5.52 -4.38 -3.67
C VAL A 28 5.22 -3.25 -4.65
N LEU A 29 5.60 -3.36 -5.93
CA LEU A 29 5.26 -2.35 -6.94
C LEU A 29 3.75 -2.16 -7.08
N ALA A 30 2.97 -3.24 -7.00
CA ALA A 30 1.52 -3.21 -7.08
C ALA A 30 0.88 -2.39 -5.95
N GLN A 31 1.46 -2.40 -4.73
CA GLN A 31 1.00 -1.56 -3.61
C GLN A 31 0.98 -0.08 -3.95
N PHE A 32 1.98 0.40 -4.70
CA PHE A 32 2.03 1.80 -5.12
C PHE A 32 1.17 2.01 -6.38
N THR A 33 1.52 1.32 -7.46
CA THR A 33 1.08 1.66 -8.82
C THR A 33 -0.37 1.33 -9.11
N ARG A 34 -1.01 0.42 -8.36
CA ARG A 34 -2.44 0.12 -8.50
C ARG A 34 -3.34 1.14 -7.78
N HIS A 35 -2.78 1.93 -6.87
CA HIS A 35 -3.55 2.84 -6.02
C HIS A 35 -3.19 4.30 -6.26
N ILE A 36 -1.90 4.64 -6.38
CA ILE A 36 -1.45 5.98 -6.74
C ILE A 36 -1.52 6.11 -8.26
N ARG A 37 -2.46 6.92 -8.76
CA ARG A 37 -2.76 7.08 -10.18
C ARG A 37 -2.36 8.47 -10.68
N PRO A 38 -2.09 8.63 -12.00
CA PRO A 38 -1.89 9.94 -12.59
C PRO A 38 -3.02 10.91 -12.23
N GLY A 39 -2.65 12.14 -11.89
CA GLY A 39 -3.60 13.18 -11.45
C GLY A 39 -3.77 13.30 -9.93
N MET A 40 -3.35 12.30 -9.15
CA MET A 40 -3.31 12.42 -7.69
C MET A 40 -2.19 13.37 -7.25
N ARG A 41 -2.44 14.17 -6.22
CA ARG A 41 -1.42 15.02 -5.60
C ARG A 41 -0.74 14.27 -4.47
N ILE A 42 0.59 14.16 -4.54
CA ILE A 42 1.40 13.62 -3.44
C ILE A 42 1.41 14.63 -2.29
N LEU A 43 1.17 14.14 -1.07
CA LEU A 43 1.18 14.91 0.16
C LEU A 43 2.40 14.53 0.99
N ALA A 44 2.98 15.52 1.67
CA ALA A 44 4.05 15.28 2.64
C ALA A 44 3.47 14.57 3.87
N THR A 45 4.05 13.44 4.23
CA THR A 45 3.66 12.63 5.40
C THR A 45 4.51 12.91 6.64
N GLY A 46 5.71 13.50 6.45
CA GLY A 46 6.72 13.61 7.50
C GLY A 46 7.39 12.28 7.87
N SER A 47 7.19 11.22 7.08
CA SER A 47 7.76 9.89 7.30
C SER A 47 8.61 9.46 6.12
N ASP A 48 9.80 8.91 6.39
CA ASP A 48 10.66 8.28 5.38
C ASP A 48 10.10 6.95 4.85
N HIS A 49 9.02 6.45 5.45
CA HIS A 49 8.46 5.13 5.18
C HIS A 49 6.98 5.17 4.80
N ALA A 50 6.43 6.35 4.50
CA ALA A 50 5.05 6.46 4.04
C ALA A 50 4.88 7.54 2.96
N VAL A 51 4.06 7.24 1.95
CA VAL A 51 3.61 8.21 0.95
C VAL A 51 2.10 8.30 0.98
N ALA A 52 1.60 9.53 0.88
CA ALA A 52 0.18 9.82 0.76
C ALA A 52 -0.10 10.47 -0.60
N ALA A 53 -1.16 10.06 -1.27
CA ALA A 53 -1.61 10.63 -2.53
C ALA A 53 -3.11 10.91 -2.45
N TYR A 54 -3.51 12.14 -2.75
CA TYR A 54 -4.89 12.60 -2.67
C TYR A 54 -5.51 12.79 -4.06
N ASP A 55 -6.71 12.26 -4.21
CA ASP A 55 -7.59 12.45 -5.35
C ASP A 55 -8.78 13.30 -4.92
N ALA A 56 -8.78 14.57 -5.33
CA ALA A 56 -9.84 15.50 -5.00
C ALA A 56 -11.17 15.16 -5.67
N ALA A 57 -11.14 14.63 -6.90
CA ALA A 57 -12.35 14.29 -7.65
C ALA A 57 -13.06 13.08 -7.03
N ALA A 58 -12.28 12.06 -6.63
CA ALA A 58 -12.80 10.89 -5.94
C ALA A 58 -12.99 11.09 -4.43
N ARG A 59 -12.54 12.21 -3.86
CA ARG A 59 -12.46 12.46 -2.40
C ARG A 59 -11.77 11.30 -1.68
N ARG A 60 -10.63 10.86 -2.21
CA ARG A 60 -9.91 9.66 -1.75
C ARG A 60 -8.48 9.99 -1.38
N LEU A 61 -8.06 9.53 -0.22
CA LEU A 61 -6.67 9.48 0.18
C LEU A 61 -6.15 8.05 0.04
N VAL A 62 -5.10 7.88 -0.74
CA VAL A 62 -4.30 6.65 -0.80
C VAL A 62 -3.09 6.84 0.10
N LEU A 63 -2.87 5.88 0.99
CA LEU A 63 -1.71 5.85 1.86
C LEU A 63 -0.96 4.54 1.65
N VAL A 64 0.31 4.60 1.30
CA VAL A 64 1.19 3.43 1.22
C VAL A 64 2.27 3.59 2.27
N ALA A 65 2.43 2.59 3.14
CA ALA A 65 3.42 2.59 4.21
C ALA A 65 4.25 1.31 4.22
N VAL A 66 5.50 1.43 4.64
CA VAL A 66 6.51 0.37 4.68
C VAL A 66 6.98 0.16 6.11
N ASN A 67 7.02 -1.09 6.56
CA ASN A 67 7.68 -1.49 7.79
C ASN A 67 8.93 -2.32 7.49
N PRO A 68 10.14 -1.71 7.48
CA PRO A 68 11.37 -2.45 7.23
C PRO A 68 11.89 -3.19 8.47
N GLY A 69 11.43 -2.83 9.67
CA GLY A 69 11.93 -3.33 10.95
C GLY A 69 11.07 -4.41 11.58
N ALA A 70 11.12 -4.50 12.91
CA ALA A 70 10.28 -5.41 13.69
C ALA A 70 8.78 -5.11 13.51
N ALA A 71 7.94 -6.09 13.82
CA ALA A 71 6.49 -5.91 13.78
C ALA A 71 6.06 -4.77 14.72
N GLN A 72 5.17 -3.90 14.25
CA GLN A 72 4.72 -2.72 14.99
C GLN A 72 3.32 -2.30 14.56
N THR A 73 2.63 -1.54 15.39
CA THR A 73 1.39 -0.86 15.00
C THR A 73 1.72 0.56 14.56
N MET A 74 1.35 0.91 13.34
CA MET A 74 1.47 2.27 12.82
C MET A 74 0.14 2.99 12.97
N THR A 75 0.21 4.27 13.37
CA THR A 75 -0.97 5.13 13.51
C THR A 75 -0.83 6.33 12.59
N PHE A 76 -1.86 6.56 11.79
CA PHE A 76 -1.94 7.68 10.86
C PHE A 76 -2.99 8.67 11.35
N ASP A 77 -2.55 9.91 11.57
CA ASP A 77 -3.41 11.01 11.98
C ASP A 77 -3.88 11.79 10.74
N LEU A 78 -5.19 11.81 10.53
CA LEU A 78 -5.87 12.51 9.45
C LEU A 78 -6.55 13.81 9.93
N SER A 79 -6.25 14.26 11.16
CA SER A 79 -6.89 15.41 11.80
C SER A 79 -6.82 16.71 10.99
N ARG A 80 -5.79 16.85 10.14
CA ARG A 80 -5.59 18.02 9.27
C ARG A 80 -6.54 18.09 8.08
N PHE A 81 -7.21 16.99 7.72
CA PHE A 81 -8.24 17.01 6.68
C PHE A 81 -9.55 17.54 7.26
N GLY A 82 -10.31 18.34 6.51
CA GLY A 82 -11.68 18.74 6.87
C GLY A 82 -12.58 17.54 7.18
N GLN A 83 -12.55 16.51 6.33
CA GLN A 83 -13.28 15.25 6.53
C GLN A 83 -12.41 14.04 6.19
N ALA A 84 -12.69 12.90 6.84
CA ALA A 84 -12.20 11.58 6.48
C ALA A 84 -13.18 10.55 7.07
N THR A 85 -14.01 9.93 6.23
CA THR A 85 -15.10 9.07 6.71
C THR A 85 -14.84 7.59 6.51
N GLY A 86 -13.98 7.22 5.56
CA GLY A 86 -13.93 5.85 5.06
C GLY A 86 -15.23 5.47 4.33
N GLY A 87 -15.38 4.18 4.06
CA GLY A 87 -16.62 3.58 3.58
C GLY A 87 -17.64 3.37 4.69
N THR A 88 -18.63 2.50 4.45
CA THR A 88 -19.66 2.15 5.44
C THR A 88 -19.04 1.74 6.77
N GLY A 89 -19.48 2.38 7.86
CA GLY A 89 -18.97 2.09 9.21
C GLY A 89 -17.51 2.48 9.45
N GLY A 90 -16.95 3.39 8.64
CA GLY A 90 -15.55 3.81 8.76
C GLY A 90 -14.57 2.89 8.04
N LEU A 91 -15.04 1.91 7.24
CA LEU A 91 -14.19 0.90 6.61
C LEU A 91 -13.12 1.53 5.71
N VAL A 92 -11.88 1.08 5.90
CA VAL A 92 -10.73 1.41 5.07
C VAL A 92 -10.24 0.11 4.42
N PRO A 93 -10.50 -0.12 3.11
CA PRO A 93 -9.90 -1.24 2.40
C PRO A 93 -8.38 -1.14 2.42
N ARG A 94 -7.72 -2.29 2.63
CA ARG A 94 -6.27 -2.37 2.62
C ARG A 94 -5.73 -3.54 1.81
N TRP A 95 -4.48 -3.41 1.38
CA TRP A 95 -3.72 -4.47 0.71
C TRP A 95 -2.39 -4.67 1.41
N SER A 96 -1.93 -5.91 1.53
CA SER A 96 -0.69 -6.24 2.23
C SER A 96 0.26 -7.05 1.35
N THR A 97 1.56 -6.81 1.50
CA THR A 97 2.63 -7.63 0.92
C THR A 97 3.73 -7.80 1.96
N GLN A 98 4.14 -9.03 2.25
CA GLN A 98 5.27 -9.33 3.14
C GLN A 98 6.51 -9.68 2.32
N THR A 99 7.62 -9.01 2.59
CA THR A 99 8.84 -9.09 1.79
C THR A 99 9.79 -10.21 2.22
N ALA A 100 9.63 -10.75 3.43
CA ALA A 100 10.46 -11.85 3.97
C ALA A 100 10.13 -13.24 3.37
N GLY A 101 9.12 -13.34 2.51
CA GLY A 101 8.65 -14.61 1.91
C GLY A 101 7.61 -15.33 2.78
N GLY A 102 6.79 -16.17 2.15
CA GLY A 102 5.77 -17.00 2.82
C GLY A 102 4.55 -16.27 3.39
N GLY A 103 4.49 -14.94 3.28
CA GLY A 103 3.36 -14.12 3.73
C GLY A 103 2.49 -13.59 2.58
N ASP A 104 1.77 -12.50 2.86
CA ASP A 104 0.86 -11.88 1.89
C ASP A 104 1.58 -11.46 0.60
N LEU A 105 0.90 -11.66 -0.54
CA LEU A 105 1.31 -11.16 -1.85
C LEU A 105 0.15 -10.35 -2.44
N TYR A 106 0.15 -9.03 -2.18
CA TYR A 106 -0.96 -8.12 -2.53
C TYR A 106 -2.34 -8.63 -2.04
N THR A 107 -2.39 -9.17 -0.83
CA THR A 107 -3.62 -9.71 -0.24
C THR A 107 -4.55 -8.56 0.17
N ALA A 108 -5.75 -8.52 -0.41
CA ALA A 108 -6.79 -7.55 -0.06
C ALA A 108 -7.49 -7.91 1.25
N ARG A 109 -7.82 -6.91 2.07
CA ARG A 109 -8.54 -7.06 3.35
C ARG A 109 -9.51 -5.91 3.62
N ARG A 110 -10.52 -6.19 4.46
CA ARG A 110 -11.59 -5.27 4.88
C ARG A 110 -11.80 -5.36 6.39
N ASP A 111 -10.72 -5.18 7.13
CA ASP A 111 -10.63 -5.42 8.57
C ASP A 111 -10.08 -4.22 9.35
N THR A 112 -9.91 -3.08 8.67
CA THR A 112 -9.47 -1.82 9.27
C THR A 112 -10.57 -0.78 9.14
N VAL A 113 -10.87 -0.09 10.23
CA VAL A 113 -11.85 1.00 10.30
C VAL A 113 -11.17 2.24 10.87
N LEU A 114 -11.67 3.41 10.49
CA LEU A 114 -11.29 4.66 11.15
C LEU A 114 -11.86 4.73 12.57
N ASP A 115 -11.06 5.25 13.49
CA ASP A 115 -11.50 5.76 14.78
C ASP A 115 -11.43 7.29 14.74
N GLY A 116 -12.58 7.93 14.46
CA GLY A 116 -12.62 9.35 14.10
C GLY A 116 -11.75 9.66 12.88
N LYS A 117 -10.73 10.50 13.03
CA LYS A 117 -9.74 10.81 11.97
C LYS A 117 -8.41 10.08 12.19
N ARG A 118 -8.43 8.92 12.85
CA ARG A 118 -7.25 8.10 13.10
C ARG A 118 -7.40 6.73 12.46
N LEU A 119 -6.31 6.25 11.85
CA LEU A 119 -6.19 4.89 11.35
C LEU A 119 -5.01 4.20 12.04
N SER A 120 -5.26 3.18 12.86
CA SER A 120 -4.22 2.39 13.52
C SER A 120 -4.21 0.97 12.98
N VAL A 121 -3.06 0.50 12.47
CA VAL A 121 -2.97 -0.79 11.76
C VAL A 121 -1.70 -1.55 12.15
N PRO A 122 -1.80 -2.87 12.43
CA PRO A 122 -0.63 -3.71 12.65
C PRO A 122 0.13 -3.97 11.34
N PHE A 123 1.46 -3.86 11.41
CA PHE A 123 2.40 -4.22 10.36
C PHE A 123 3.29 -5.36 10.83
N ALA A 124 3.37 -6.43 10.04
CA ALA A 124 4.37 -7.46 10.22
C ALA A 124 5.78 -6.90 9.91
N ALA A 125 6.82 -7.58 10.39
CA ALA A 125 8.19 -7.27 9.99
C ALA A 125 8.38 -7.47 8.49
N GLY A 126 9.04 -6.52 7.83
CA GLY A 126 9.24 -6.53 6.39
C GLY A 126 7.91 -6.56 5.62
N SER A 127 7.07 -5.55 5.79
CA SER A 127 5.78 -5.50 5.09
C SER A 127 5.50 -4.13 4.47
N VAL A 128 4.74 -4.14 3.38
CA VAL A 128 4.21 -2.95 2.71
C VAL A 128 2.70 -3.08 2.69
N GLN A 129 2.00 -2.02 3.13
CA GLN A 129 0.55 -1.98 3.06
C GLN A 129 0.05 -0.70 2.40
N THR A 130 -1.07 -0.83 1.71
CA THR A 130 -1.79 0.29 1.08
C THR A 130 -3.17 0.40 1.67
N PHE A 131 -3.63 1.62 1.93
CA PHE A 131 -4.94 1.94 2.45
C PHE A 131 -5.65 2.91 1.52
N GLN A 132 -6.95 2.71 1.33
CA GLN A 132 -7.81 3.67 0.62
C GLN A 132 -8.83 4.24 1.59
N ILE A 133 -8.66 5.52 1.92
CA ILE A 133 -9.55 6.25 2.80
C ILE A 133 -10.46 7.13 1.93
N ASP A 134 -11.75 6.84 1.94
CA ASP A 134 -12.76 7.58 1.19
C ASP A 134 -13.40 8.71 2.00
N GLY A 135 -14.09 9.61 1.31
CA GLY A 135 -14.78 10.76 1.92
C GLY A 135 -13.84 11.83 2.46
N VAL A 136 -12.61 11.90 1.94
CA VAL A 136 -11.59 12.85 2.39
C VAL A 136 -11.76 14.20 1.72
N THR A 137 -11.76 15.28 2.51
CA THR A 137 -11.70 16.67 2.03
C THR A 137 -10.58 17.40 2.74
N GLU A 138 -9.87 18.28 2.03
CA GLU A 138 -8.95 19.23 2.65
C GLU A 138 -9.73 20.31 3.41
#